data_AF-A0AAD0S3C2-F1
#
_entry.id   AF-A0AAD0S3C2-F1
#
_cell.length_a   1.000
_cell.length_b   1.000
_cell.length_c   1.000
_cell.angle_alpha   90.00
_cell.angle_beta   90.00
_cell.angle_gamma   90.00
#
_symmetry.space_group_name_H-M   'P 1'
#
loop_
_entity.id
_entity.type
_entity.pdbx_description
1 polymer ?
#
loop_
_entity_poly.entity_id
_entity_poly.type
_entity_poly.pdbx_seq_one_letter_code
_entity_poly.pdbx_strand_id
1 'polypeptide(L)'
;MIKPDYANYTLAELIDCQHHIDAHAWPERVKEIDHYLGLYAAKSPEHEREYKQAVFNAFCDTLRRDLAINIDDNILWFLRFFSKRAKALTPSTFADEVCPLCHASLHARTWAGGWELHCKACDVAGIVVERYSV
;
A
#
# COMPACT_ATOMS: atom_id res chain seq x y z
N MET A 1 2.61 3.04 30.07
CA MET A 1 3.28 3.39 28.80
C MET A 1 3.34 4.91 28.68
N ILE A 2 4.51 5.44 28.36
CA ILE A 2 4.69 6.87 28.05
C ILE A 2 4.00 7.15 26.71
N LYS A 3 3.33 8.31 26.60
CA LYS A 3 2.68 8.74 25.36
C LYS A 3 3.77 9.07 24.31
N PRO A 4 3.68 8.54 23.08
CA PRO A 4 4.60 8.90 22.00
C PRO A 4 4.49 10.38 21.62
N ASP A 5 5.58 10.98 21.18
CA ASP A 5 5.61 12.35 20.67
C ASP A 5 5.55 12.36 19.14
N TYR A 6 4.32 12.27 18.61
CA TYR A 6 4.05 12.20 17.18
C TYR A 6 4.48 13.44 16.39
N ALA A 7 4.71 14.58 17.05
CA ALA A 7 5.15 15.81 16.40
C ALA A 7 6.56 15.69 15.76
N ASN A 8 7.38 14.80 16.32
CA ASN A 8 8.75 14.57 15.88
C ASN A 8 8.89 13.35 14.95
N TYR A 9 7.78 12.70 14.61
CA TYR A 9 7.79 11.52 13.74
C TYR A 9 7.91 11.96 12.28
N THR A 10 8.64 11.16 11.51
CA THR A 10 8.68 11.26 10.06
C THR A 10 7.34 10.81 9.45
N LEU A 11 7.10 11.16 8.19
CA LEU A 11 5.91 10.72 7.44
C LEU A 11 5.77 9.18 7.46
N ALA A 12 6.86 8.46 7.25
CA ALA A 12 6.86 7.00 7.24
C ALA A 12 6.49 6.41 8.60
N GLU A 13 7.03 6.96 9.70
CA GLU A 13 6.71 6.51 11.06
C GLU A 13 5.25 6.81 11.44
N LEU A 14 4.70 7.95 11.00
CA LEU A 14 3.29 8.28 11.22
C LEU A 14 2.36 7.31 10.48
N ILE A 15 2.65 6.99 9.21
CA ILE A 15 1.88 6.01 8.43
C ILE A 15 1.99 4.62 9.05
N ASP A 16 3.18 4.21 9.47
CA ASP A 16 3.39 2.91 10.13
C ASP A 16 2.59 2.83 11.45
N CYS A 17 2.61 3.90 12.25
CA CYS A 17 1.79 3.98 13.46
C CYS A 17 0.29 3.90 13.14
N GLN A 18 -0.18 4.59 12.10
CA GLN A 18 -1.58 4.58 11.70
C GLN A 18 -2.05 3.16 11.32
N HIS A 19 -1.20 2.37 10.67
CA HIS A 19 -1.55 1.01 10.26
C HIS A 19 -1.55 -0.01 11.41
N HIS A 20 -0.73 0.19 12.44
CA HIS A 20 -0.55 -0.80 13.51
C HIS A 20 -1.21 -0.41 14.85
N ILE A 21 -1.75 0.80 14.96
CA ILE A 21 -2.41 1.24 16.19
C ILE A 21 -3.74 0.53 16.41
N ASP A 22 -3.95 0.02 17.62
CA ASP A 22 -5.26 -0.45 18.04
C ASP A 22 -6.20 0.75 18.27
N ALA A 23 -7.02 1.03 17.26
CA ALA A 23 -7.97 2.14 17.28
C ALA A 23 -9.06 1.99 18.35
N HIS A 24 -9.37 0.77 18.79
CA HIS A 24 -10.37 0.53 19.83
C HIS A 24 -9.77 0.82 21.22
N ALA A 25 -8.52 0.42 21.43
CA ALA A 25 -7.82 0.69 22.68
C ALA A 25 -7.35 2.16 22.79
N TRP A 26 -7.00 2.80 21.67
CA TRP A 26 -6.36 4.13 21.67
C TRP A 26 -6.92 5.13 20.64
N PRO A 27 -8.23 5.43 20.66
CA PRO A 27 -8.86 6.30 19.65
C PRO A 27 -8.30 7.72 19.62
N GLU A 28 -7.89 8.28 20.75
CA GLU A 28 -7.30 9.62 20.80
C GLU A 28 -5.91 9.70 20.14
N ARG A 29 -5.15 8.60 20.17
CA ARG A 29 -3.84 8.54 19.49
C ARG A 29 -4.00 8.46 17.98
N VAL A 30 -5.05 7.78 17.50
CA VAL A 30 -5.40 7.76 16.07
C VAL A 30 -5.65 9.19 15.60
N LYS A 31 -6.48 9.96 16.32
CA LYS A 31 -6.75 11.36 15.97
C LYS A 31 -5.49 12.23 15.94
N GLU A 32 -4.55 12.00 16.86
CA GLU A 32 -3.29 12.74 16.87
C GLU A 32 -2.40 12.38 15.68
N ILE A 33 -2.27 11.10 15.34
CA ILE A 33 -1.55 10.66 14.15
C ILE A 33 -2.18 11.28 12.89
N ASP A 34 -3.50 11.19 12.75
CA ASP A 34 -4.25 11.78 11.65
C ASP A 34 -4.05 13.30 11.56
N HIS A 35 -4.00 13.98 12.72
CA HIS A 35 -3.73 15.41 12.78
C HIS A 35 -2.33 15.75 12.21
N TYR A 36 -1.28 15.05 12.62
CA TYR A 36 0.08 15.31 12.13
C TYR A 36 0.25 14.92 10.65
N LEU A 37 -0.40 13.85 10.20
CA LEU A 37 -0.46 13.50 8.78
C LEU A 37 -1.17 14.61 7.96
N GLY A 38 -2.29 15.13 8.47
CA GLY A 38 -3.00 16.25 7.85
C GLY A 38 -2.15 17.52 7.80
N LEU A 39 -1.43 17.84 8.88
CA LEU A 39 -0.48 18.96 8.90
C LEU A 39 0.65 18.79 7.89
N TYR A 40 1.19 17.58 7.74
CA TYR A 40 2.22 17.28 6.73
C TYR A 40 1.68 17.55 5.33
N ALA A 41 0.55 16.93 4.97
CA ALA A 41 -0.04 17.04 3.64
C ALA A 41 -0.42 18.48 3.27
N ALA A 42 -0.84 19.29 4.25
CA ALA A 42 -1.23 20.68 4.04
C ALA A 42 -0.05 21.66 3.82
N LYS A 43 1.21 21.23 3.99
CA LYS A 43 2.38 22.12 3.85
C LYS A 43 2.55 22.66 2.43
N SER A 44 2.42 21.81 1.42
CA SER A 44 2.52 22.18 0.02
C SER A 44 1.93 21.08 -0.89
N PRO A 45 1.65 21.37 -2.18
CA PRO A 45 1.21 20.36 -3.13
C PRO A 45 2.19 19.18 -3.27
N GLU A 46 3.49 19.43 -3.14
CA GLU A 46 4.52 18.39 -3.15
C GLU A 46 4.37 17.45 -1.94
N HIS A 47 4.16 18.01 -0.74
CA HIS A 47 3.95 17.21 0.48
C HIS A 47 2.65 16.40 0.41
N GLU A 48 1.60 16.95 -0.19
CA GLU A 48 0.35 16.21 -0.44
C GLU A 48 0.61 15.02 -1.37
N ARG A 49 1.38 15.21 -2.44
CA ARG A 49 1.76 14.13 -3.37
C ARG A 49 2.62 13.07 -2.69
N GLU A 50 3.60 13.49 -1.89
CA GLU A 50 4.45 12.58 -1.11
C GLU A 50 3.63 11.76 -0.12
N TYR A 51 2.72 12.39 0.61
CA TYR A 51 1.79 11.72 1.52
C TYR A 51 0.96 10.66 0.79
N LYS A 52 0.29 11.04 -0.31
CA LYS A 52 -0.53 10.13 -1.12
C LYS A 52 0.30 8.94 -1.62
N GLN A 53 1.50 9.21 -2.14
CA GLN A 53 2.39 8.18 -2.64
C GLN A 53 2.90 7.25 -1.53
N ALA A 54 3.21 7.78 -0.36
CA ALA A 54 3.67 7.01 0.79
C ALA A 54 2.59 6.06 1.32
N VAL A 55 1.35 6.54 1.48
CA VAL A 55 0.19 5.70 1.85
C VAL A 55 -0.03 4.61 0.82
N PHE A 56 0.02 4.96 -0.48
CA PHE A 56 -0.17 4.00 -1.55
C PHE A 56 0.94 2.93 -1.61
N ASN A 57 2.20 3.31 -1.35
CA ASN A 57 3.32 2.38 -1.28
C ASN A 57 3.19 1.43 -0.09
N ALA A 58 2.80 1.92 1.09
CA ALA A 58 2.58 1.09 2.27
C ALA A 58 1.45 0.06 2.06
N PHE A 59 0.41 0.44 1.32
CA PHE A 59 -0.63 -0.48 0.86
C PHE A 59 -0.07 -1.54 -0.12
N CYS A 60 0.70 -1.13 -1.13
CA CYS A 60 1.33 -2.07 -2.06
C CYS A 60 2.26 -3.07 -1.36
N ASP A 61 2.98 -2.64 -0.31
CA ASP A 61 3.80 -3.52 0.51
C ASP A 61 2.98 -4.52 1.33
N THR A 62 1.78 -4.15 1.75
CA THR A 62 0.84 -5.07 2.41
C THR A 62 0.36 -6.13 1.42
N LEU A 63 -0.10 -5.72 0.24
CA LEU A 63 -0.47 -6.65 -0.84
C LEU A 63 0.68 -7.57 -1.25
N ARG A 64 1.92 -7.08 -1.25
CA ARG A 64 3.10 -7.90 -1.52
C ARG A 64 3.28 -9.00 -0.47
N ARG A 65 3.03 -8.70 0.80
CA ARG A 65 3.09 -9.69 1.89
C ARG A 65 1.98 -10.72 1.75
N ASP A 66 0.76 -10.28 1.46
CA ASP A 66 -0.40 -11.18 1.28
C ASP A 66 -0.22 -12.11 0.09
N LEU A 67 0.27 -11.56 -1.03
CA LEU A 67 0.62 -12.33 -2.22
C LEU A 67 1.66 -13.43 -1.93
N ALA A 68 2.65 -13.13 -1.07
CA ALA A 68 3.67 -14.10 -0.70
C ALA A 68 3.12 -15.27 0.14
N ILE A 69 2.00 -15.06 0.85
CA ILE A 69 1.36 -16.05 1.71
C ILE A 69 0.34 -16.88 0.92
N ASN A 70 -0.30 -16.31 -0.10
CA ASN A 70 -1.38 -16.96 -0.83
C ASN A 70 -0.87 -18.04 -1.81
N ILE A 71 -1.19 -19.31 -1.53
CA ILE A 71 -0.64 -20.49 -2.22
C ILE A 71 -1.13 -20.58 -3.67
N ASP A 72 -2.36 -20.16 -3.97
CA ASP A 72 -2.93 -20.20 -5.32
C ASP A 72 -2.28 -19.17 -6.27
N ASP A 73 -1.85 -18.02 -5.74
CA ASP A 73 -1.12 -17.01 -6.51
C ASP A 73 0.38 -17.41 -6.67
N ASN A 74 0.95 -18.19 -5.73
CA ASN A 74 2.28 -18.80 -5.91
C ASN A 74 2.36 -19.77 -7.11
N ILE A 75 1.23 -20.40 -7.50
CA ILE A 75 1.16 -21.24 -8.70
C ILE A 75 1.24 -20.40 -9.98
N LEU A 76 0.74 -19.16 -9.97
CA LEU A 76 0.82 -18.28 -11.14
C LEU A 76 2.27 -17.97 -11.53
N TRP A 77 3.16 -17.77 -10.57
CA TRP A 77 4.60 -17.63 -10.82
C TRP A 77 5.18 -18.82 -11.61
N PHE A 78 4.89 -20.05 -11.17
CA PHE A 78 5.38 -21.25 -11.85
C PHE A 78 4.77 -21.36 -13.26
N LEU A 79 3.45 -21.12 -13.38
CA LEU A 79 2.74 -21.21 -14.66
C LEU A 79 3.12 -20.09 -15.65
N ARG A 80 3.58 -18.92 -15.17
CA ARG A 80 4.06 -17.81 -16.02
C ARG A 80 5.27 -18.17 -16.86
N PHE A 81 6.10 -19.09 -16.39
CA PHE A 81 7.23 -19.61 -17.16
C PHE A 81 6.74 -20.42 -18.38
N PHE A 82 5.65 -21.17 -18.21
CA PHE A 82 5.14 -22.12 -19.22
C PHE A 82 3.94 -21.59 -20.03
N SER A 83 3.34 -20.45 -19.66
CA SER A 83 2.11 -19.94 -20.27
C SER A 83 2.10 -18.42 -20.47
N LYS A 84 1.95 -17.99 -21.74
CA LYS A 84 1.68 -16.58 -22.09
C LYS A 84 0.35 -16.08 -21.51
N ARG A 85 -0.62 -16.97 -21.29
CA ARG A 85 -1.93 -16.62 -20.70
C ARG A 85 -1.81 -16.34 -19.21
N ALA A 86 -1.01 -17.12 -18.49
CA ALA A 86 -0.74 -16.90 -17.06
C ALA A 86 0.04 -15.60 -16.79
N LYS A 87 0.86 -15.13 -17.75
CA LYS A 87 1.50 -13.80 -17.66
C LYS A 87 0.48 -12.67 -17.56
N ALA A 88 -0.65 -12.77 -18.25
CA ALA A 88 -1.69 -11.75 -18.27
C ALA A 88 -2.68 -11.85 -17.11
N LEU A 89 -2.56 -12.84 -16.22
CA LEU A 89 -3.45 -12.99 -15.08
C LEU A 89 -3.07 -12.02 -13.96
N THR A 90 -4.09 -11.42 -13.37
CA THR A 90 -4.02 -10.64 -12.14
C THR A 90 -4.26 -11.59 -10.96
N PRO A 91 -3.42 -11.54 -9.91
CA PRO A 91 -3.61 -12.32 -8.69
C PRO A 91 -4.98 -12.11 -8.10
N SER A 92 -5.51 -13.18 -7.50
CA SER A 92 -6.76 -13.09 -6.73
C SER A 92 -6.62 -12.18 -5.52
N THR A 93 -5.41 -12.04 -4.97
CA THR A 93 -5.06 -11.08 -3.90
C THR A 93 -5.35 -9.63 -4.27
N PHE A 94 -5.49 -9.28 -5.56
CA PHE A 94 -5.87 -7.92 -5.98
C PHE A 94 -7.36 -7.81 -6.33
N ALA A 95 -8.10 -8.92 -6.31
CA ALA A 95 -9.54 -8.89 -6.54
C ALA A 95 -10.21 -8.17 -5.35
N ASP A 96 -11.14 -7.28 -5.65
CA ASP A 96 -11.92 -6.50 -4.68
C ASP A 96 -11.13 -5.44 -3.87
N GLU A 97 -9.82 -5.30 -4.09
CA GLU A 97 -9.02 -4.26 -3.49
C GLU A 97 -9.35 -2.85 -4.04
N VAL A 98 -9.41 -1.88 -3.14
CA VAL A 98 -9.74 -0.48 -3.44
C VAL A 98 -8.61 0.45 -3.04
N CYS A 99 -8.56 1.64 -3.63
CA CYS A 99 -7.54 2.62 -3.28
C CYS A 99 -7.66 3.04 -1.80
N PRO A 100 -6.59 2.99 -1.00
CA PRO A 100 -6.62 3.36 0.42
C PRO A 100 -6.92 4.86 0.66
N LEU A 101 -6.78 5.69 -0.37
CA LEU A 101 -6.99 7.14 -0.28
C LEU A 101 -8.43 7.56 -0.66
N CYS A 102 -9.01 6.92 -1.67
CA CYS A 102 -10.28 7.36 -2.25
C CYS A 102 -11.33 6.25 -2.40
N HIS A 103 -11.01 5.01 -2.04
CA HIS A 103 -11.87 3.83 -2.17
C HIS A 103 -12.35 3.52 -3.60
N ALA A 104 -11.76 4.18 -4.62
CA ALA A 104 -12.03 3.87 -6.01
C ALA A 104 -11.32 2.58 -6.45
N SER A 105 -11.82 1.95 -7.51
CA SER A 105 -11.24 0.74 -8.07
C SER A 105 -9.78 0.95 -8.52
N LEU A 106 -8.95 -0.06 -8.28
CA LEU A 106 -7.57 -0.10 -8.71
C LEU A 106 -7.42 -0.74 -10.08
N HIS A 107 -6.46 -0.24 -10.86
CA HIS A 107 -6.06 -0.85 -12.11
C HIS A 107 -4.73 -1.56 -11.93
N ALA A 108 -4.70 -2.88 -12.13
CA ALA A 108 -3.48 -3.67 -12.14
C ALA A 108 -3.04 -3.90 -13.59
N ARG A 109 -1.75 -3.66 -13.88
CA ARG A 109 -1.10 -4.09 -15.12
C ARG A 109 0.16 -4.87 -14.82
N THR A 110 0.50 -5.82 -15.68
CA THR A 110 1.73 -6.60 -15.55
C THR A 110 2.96 -5.72 -15.76
N TRP A 111 3.95 -5.86 -14.89
CA TRP A 111 5.24 -5.17 -14.95
C TRP A 111 6.38 -6.21 -14.86
N ALA A 112 7.60 -5.86 -15.29
CA ALA A 112 8.71 -6.78 -15.62
C ALA A 112 9.04 -7.90 -14.59
N GLY A 113 8.59 -7.79 -13.34
CA GLY A 113 8.66 -8.85 -12.32
C GLY A 113 7.48 -8.86 -11.34
N GLY A 114 6.30 -8.39 -11.76
CA GLY A 114 5.14 -8.27 -10.89
C GLY A 114 3.97 -7.53 -11.53
N TRP A 115 3.33 -6.66 -10.77
CA TRP A 115 2.24 -5.82 -11.23
C TRP A 115 2.44 -4.39 -10.74
N GLU A 116 2.10 -3.46 -11.62
CA GLU A 116 1.93 -2.07 -11.24
C GLU A 116 0.44 -1.86 -10.95
N LEU A 117 0.15 -1.41 -9.72
CA LEU A 117 -1.17 -0.96 -9.30
C LEU A 117 -1.24 0.55 -9.49
N HIS A 118 -2.34 1.01 -10.06
CA HIS A 118 -2.56 2.43 -10.32
C HIS A 118 -3.97 2.85 -9.92
N CYS A 119 -4.07 3.95 -9.18
CA CYS A 119 -5.32 4.64 -8.93
C CYS A 119 -5.39 5.91 -9.79
N LYS A 120 -6.30 5.93 -10.78
CA LYS A 120 -6.50 7.10 -11.65
C LYS A 120 -7.07 8.31 -10.94
N ALA A 121 -7.88 8.11 -9.89
CA ALA A 121 -8.51 9.21 -9.17
C ALA A 121 -7.52 10.00 -8.32
N CYS A 122 -6.53 9.30 -7.74
CA CYS A 122 -5.49 9.91 -6.90
C CYS A 122 -4.19 10.19 -7.65
N ASP A 123 -4.06 9.72 -8.90
CA ASP A 123 -2.84 9.78 -9.72
C ASP A 123 -1.61 9.19 -8.99
N VAL A 124 -1.79 8.03 -8.39
CA VAL A 124 -0.74 7.29 -7.65
C VAL A 124 -0.55 5.90 -8.23
N ALA A 125 0.72 5.50 -8.38
CA ALA A 125 1.12 4.20 -8.88
C ALA A 125 2.10 3.53 -7.92
N GLY A 126 2.09 2.21 -7.86
CA GLY A 126 2.95 1.43 -6.98
C GLY A 126 3.22 0.06 -7.58
N ILE A 127 4.36 -0.54 -7.23
CA ILE A 127 4.79 -1.82 -7.78
C ILE A 127 4.65 -2.89 -6.71
N VAL A 128 3.92 -3.95 -7.03
CA VAL A 128 3.83 -5.17 -6.24
C VAL A 128 4.59 -6.26 -6.98
N VAL A 129 5.68 -6.74 -6.41
CA VAL A 129 6.51 -7.82 -6.99
C VAL A 129 6.25 -9.15 -6.29
N GLU A 130 6.21 -10.24 -7.07
CA GLU A 130 6.41 -11.58 -6.54
C GLU A 130 7.86 -11.65 -6.06
N ARG A 131 8.11 -12.05 -4.80
CA ARG A 131 9.43 -12.11 -4.14
C ARG A 131 10.64 -12.16 -5.10
N TYR A 132 11.47 -11.12 -5.10
CA TYR A 132 12.90 -11.30 -5.37
C TYR A 132 13.49 -12.03 -4.16
N SER A 133 13.75 -13.32 -4.32
CA SER A 133 14.65 -14.04 -3.42
C SER A 133 16.05 -13.93 -4.02
N VAL A 134 16.84 -12.97 -3.55
CA VAL A 134 18.31 -13.09 -3.48
C VAL A 134 18.77 -12.35 -2.23
#